data_AF-A0A8T9ARQ1-F1
#
_entry.id   AF-A0A8T9ARQ1-F1
#
_cell.length_a   1.000
_cell.length_b   1.000
_cell.length_c   1.000
_cell.angle_alpha   90.00
_cell.angle_beta   90.00
_cell.angle_gamma   90.00
#
_symmetry.space_group_name_H-M   'P 1'
#
loop_
_entity.id
_entity.type
_entity.pdbx_description
1 polymer ?
#
loop_
_entity_poly.entity_id
_entity_poly.type
_entity_poly.pdbx_seq_one_letter_code
_entity_poly.pdbx_strand_id
1 'polypeptide(L)' 'LEVPHPRMLERAFVLAPLAEIAPDLAVGGRSVSERLSAVDAAGIERLPAGRDWWLT' A
#
# COMPACT_ATOMS: atom_id res chain seq x y z
N LEU A 1 7.75 -20.18 2.18
CA LEU A 1 6.86 -19.24 2.88
C LEU A 1 7.76 -18.22 3.57
N GLU A 2 7.66 -16.94 3.21
CA GLU A 2 8.45 -15.87 3.81
C GLU A 2 7.53 -14.76 4.30
N VAL A 3 7.73 -14.36 5.55
CA VAL A 3 6.97 -13.31 6.22
C VAL A 3 7.96 -12.42 6.97
N PRO A 4 8.00 -11.10 6.70
CA PRO A 4 7.31 -10.41 5.61
C PRO A 4 7.79 -10.84 4.21
N HIS A 5 6.94 -10.68 3.18
CA HIS A 5 7.32 -10.99 1.80
C HIS A 5 8.42 -10.00 1.33
N PRO A 6 9.54 -10.45 0.72
CA PRO A 6 10.71 -9.61 0.45
C PRO A 6 10.40 -8.31 -0.31
N ARG A 7 9.57 -8.40 -1.35
CA ARG A 7 9.19 -7.25 -2.21
C ARG A 7 7.91 -6.51 -1.78
N MET A 8 7.37 -6.77 -0.59
CA MET A 8 6.13 -6.09 -0.17
C MET A 8 6.34 -4.56 -0.05
N LEU A 9 7.56 -4.15 0.31
CA LEU A 9 7.92 -2.76 0.58
C LEU A 9 8.29 -1.96 -0.68
N GLU A 10 8.18 -2.58 -1.85
CA GLU A 10 8.44 -1.97 -3.17
C GLU A 10 7.15 -1.72 -3.96
N ARG A 11 6.00 -2.15 -3.43
CA ARG A 11 4.73 -2.21 -4.16
C ARG A 11 3.75 -1.19 -3.59
N ALA A 12 3.47 -0.14 -4.36
CA ALA A 12 2.54 0.89 -3.91
C ALA A 12 1.12 0.35 -3.65
N PHE A 13 0.64 -0.65 -4.39
CA PHE A 13 -0.67 -1.27 -4.13
C PHE A 13 -0.72 -2.08 -2.82
N VAL A 14 0.43 -2.40 -2.22
CA VAL A 14 0.52 -2.99 -0.88
C VAL A 14 0.63 -1.88 0.16
N LEU A 15 1.50 -0.90 -0.09
CA LEU A 15 1.80 0.17 0.85
C LEU A 15 0.66 1.17 1.01
N ALA A 16 -0.08 1.51 -0.05
CA ALA A 16 -1.15 2.50 -0.01
C ALA A 16 -2.33 2.06 0.88
N PRO A 17 -2.90 0.85 0.72
CA PRO A 17 -3.92 0.38 1.65
C PRO A 17 -3.40 0.21 3.09
N LEU A 18 -2.14 -0.21 3.25
CA LEU A 18 -1.55 -0.37 4.57
C LEU A 18 -1.34 0.97 5.28
N ALA A 19 -0.96 2.03 4.54
CA ALA A 19 -0.81 3.38 5.07
C ALA A 19 -2.15 3.97 5.54
N GLU A 20 -3.27 3.58 4.93
CA GLU A 20 -4.61 4.03 5.34
C GLU A 20 -5.00 3.48 6.73
N ILE A 21 -4.59 2.26 7.06
CA ILE A 21 -4.98 1.58 8.31
C ILE A 21 -3.90 1.58 9.40
N ALA A 22 -2.62 1.68 9.03
CA ALA A 22 -1.48 1.58 9.93
C ALA A 22 -0.26 2.39 9.41
N PRO A 23 -0.37 3.73 9.30
CA PRO A 23 0.66 4.58 8.70
C PRO A 23 2.02 4.51 9.42
N ASP A 24 1.99 4.39 10.75
CA ASP A 24 3.18 4.39 11.62
C ASP A 24 3.80 3.00 11.81
N LEU A 25 3.24 1.96 11.18
CA LEU A 25 3.79 0.61 11.26
C LEU A 25 5.21 0.61 10.70
N ALA A 26 6.18 0.26 11.55
CA ALA A 26 7.57 0.17 11.13
C ALA A 26 7.85 -1.22 10.53
N VAL A 27 8.24 -1.26 9.26
CA VAL A 27 8.70 -2.49 8.58
C VAL A 27 10.06 -2.25 7.96
N GLY A 28 11.07 -3.00 8.43
CA GLY A 28 12.45 -2.80 8.03
C GLY A 28 12.97 -1.39 8.35
N GLY A 29 12.65 -0.89 9.55
CA GLY A 29 13.22 0.35 10.11
C GLY A 29 12.65 1.67 9.61
N ARG A 30 11.62 1.66 8.74
CA ARG A 30 10.91 2.85 8.25
C ARG A 30 9.41 2.65 8.39
N SER A 31 8.66 3.73 8.55
CA SER A 31 7.20 3.64 8.59
C SER A 31 6.63 3.29 7.21
N VAL A 32 5.42 2.73 7.18
CA VAL A 32 4.71 2.48 5.93
C VAL A 32 4.47 3.78 5.16
N SER A 33 4.14 4.88 5.84
CA SER A 33 3.95 6.19 5.21
C SER A 33 5.23 6.72 4.54
N GLU A 34 6.38 6.63 5.20
CA GLU A 34 7.68 7.01 4.66
C GLU A 34 8.11 6.14 3.47
N ARG A 35 7.70 4.87 3.45
CA ARG A 35 7.99 3.99 2.32
C ARG A 35 7.09 4.30 1.13
N LEU A 36 5.80 4.51 1.36
CA LEU A 36 4.86 4.86 0.31
C LEU A 36 5.29 6.12 -0.42
N SER A 37 5.78 7.13 0.29
CA SER A 37 6.27 8.38 -0.32
C SER A 37 7.50 8.20 -1.22
N ALA A 38 8.16 7.04 -1.17
CA ALA A 38 9.36 6.73 -1.95
C ALA A 38 9.12 5.72 -3.08
N VAL A 39 7.89 5.22 -3.25
CA VAL A 39 7.53 4.24 -4.29
C VAL A 39 6.62 4.90 -5.32
N ASP A 40 6.82 4.56 -6.59
CA ASP A 40 5.94 5.01 -7.67
C ASP A 40 4.54 4.40 -7.51
N ALA A 41 3.53 5.28 -7.48
CA ALA A 41 2.12 4.94 -7.38
C ALA A 41 1.35 5.23 -8.68
N ALA A 42 2.05 5.53 -9.78
CA ALA A 42 1.42 5.74 -11.08
C ALA A 42 0.52 4.55 -11.48
N GLY A 43 -0.69 4.86 -11.94
CA GLY A 43 -1.70 3.86 -12.31
C GLY A 43 -2.46 3.23 -11.14
N ILE A 44 -2.24 3.68 -9.90
CA ILE A 44 -3.05 3.29 -8.75
C ILE A 44 -4.11 4.35 -8.50
N GLU A 45 -5.37 3.95 -8.61
CA GLU A 45 -6.52 4.83 -8.41
C GLU A 45 -7.39 4.32 -7.26
N ARG A 46 -7.85 5.26 -6.43
CA ARG A 46 -8.82 4.94 -5.38
C ARG A 46 -10.19 4.77 -6.02
N LEU A 47 -10.78 3.59 -5.89
CA LEU A 47 -12.12 3.34 -6.37
C LEU A 47 -13.17 4.12 -5.54
N PRO A 48 -14.30 4.49 -6.15
CA PRO A 48 -15.44 5.04 -5.43
C PRO A 48 -15.88 4.11 -4.30
N ALA A 49 -16.32 4.68 -3.18
CA ALA A 49 -16.94 3.89 -2.12
C ALA A 49 -18.27 3.32 -2.63
N GLY A 50 -18.40 1.99 -2.70
CA GLY A 50 -19.63 1.35 -3.17
C GLY A 50 -19.47 -0.15 -3.42
N ARG A 51 -20.58 -0.88 -3.39
CA ARG A 51 -20.62 -2.30 -3.77
C ARG A 51 -20.64 -2.52 -5.28
N ASP A 52 -20.78 -1.49 -6.09
CA ASP A 52 -21.05 -1.66 -7.53
C ASP A 52 -19.82 -1.38 -8.41
N TRP A 53 -18.61 -1.41 -7.83
CA TRP A 53 -17.36 -1.04 -8.51
C TRP A 53 -17.00 -1.92 -9.72
N TRP A 54 -17.63 -3.10 -9.83
CA TRP A 54 -17.42 -4.04 -10.94
C TRP A 54 -18.41 -3.86 -12.11
N LEU A 55 -19.35 -2.92 -12.02
CA LEU A 55 -20.35 -2.69 -13.08
C LEU A 55 -19.96 -1.58 -14.08
N THR A 56 -18.85 -0.89 -13.81
CA THR A 56 -18.21 0.12 -14.68
C THR A 56 -17.03 -0.47 -15.43
#